data_AF-A0A973TYZ5-F1
#
_entry.id   AF-A0A973TYZ5-F1
#
_cell.length_a   1.000
_cell.length_b   1.000
_cell.length_c   1.000
_cell.angle_alpha   90.00
_cell.angle_beta   90.00
_cell.angle_gamma   90.00
#
_symmetry.space_group_name_H-M   'P 1'
#
loop_
_entity.id
_entity.type
_entity.pdbx_description
1 polymer ?
#
loop_
_entity_poly.entity_id
_entity_poly.type
_entity_poly.pdbx_seq_one_letter_code
_entity_poly.pdbx_strand_id
1 'polypeptide(L)'
;MRLTATAAALIAGLALLAGCQGTDEPSAAPSANTTVGPAATTTTEASPQPSTAATTTAACAMTGTVTGGDGTALQFMKAWLTCDTTKLKNLTTDAAYTQVTKIGTPKLDMTWTKATCDGAAGATYCTYRNKLGSDLIIRTRNDATDHAITEVRLDATVYYTDAEKYAREYLDAFVNHNKPRMLALSSQSVVDSVVADAPPAGYTLTLTGEPHWVYSAQFTTTGEYWIVTIRNPLGKAHAVTAFGNAG
;
A
#
# COMPACT_ATOMS: atom_id res chain seq x y z
N MET A 1 26.49 -17.90 -28.83
CA MET A 1 26.88 -16.59 -29.37
C MET A 1 26.08 -16.32 -30.64
N ARG A 2 25.03 -15.49 -30.54
CA ARG A 2 24.39 -14.89 -31.72
C ARG A 2 24.02 -13.46 -31.34
N LEU A 3 24.76 -12.51 -31.92
CA LEU A 3 24.45 -11.09 -31.92
C LEU A 3 23.26 -10.84 -32.84
N THR A 4 22.33 -9.98 -32.44
CA THR A 4 21.39 -9.32 -33.37
C THR A 4 21.08 -7.93 -32.84
N ALA A 5 20.98 -7.01 -33.79
CA ALA A 5 21.44 -5.65 -33.71
C ALA A 5 20.36 -4.64 -33.29
N THR A 6 20.85 -3.59 -32.64
CA THR A 6 20.20 -2.33 -32.30
C THR A 6 19.74 -1.58 -33.55
N ALA A 7 18.50 -1.08 -33.56
CA ALA A 7 18.05 -0.04 -34.47
C ALA A 7 17.43 1.09 -33.64
N ALA A 8 18.16 2.20 -33.53
CA ALA A 8 17.69 3.45 -32.95
C ALA A 8 16.94 4.24 -34.03
N ALA A 9 15.68 4.58 -33.78
CA ALA A 9 14.94 5.54 -34.59
C ALA A 9 14.81 6.85 -33.81
N LEU A 10 15.57 7.84 -34.26
CA LEU A 10 15.52 9.24 -33.83
C LEU A 10 14.32 9.89 -34.52
N ILE A 11 13.30 10.33 -33.76
CA ILE A 11 12.26 11.23 -34.30
C ILE A 11 12.39 12.57 -33.57
N ALA A 12 12.86 13.55 -34.33
CA ALA A 12 12.86 14.96 -34.00
C ALA A 12 11.69 15.64 -34.72
N GLY A 13 11.02 16.56 -34.02
CA GLY A 13 9.99 17.45 -34.56
C GLY A 13 8.81 17.56 -33.59
N LEU A 14 8.20 18.71 -33.34
CA LEU A 14 8.41 20.08 -33.80
C LEU A 14 7.63 20.97 -32.79
N ALA A 15 8.15 22.13 -32.44
CA ALA A 15 7.45 23.12 -31.61
C ALA A 15 6.34 23.84 -32.38
N LEU A 16 5.32 24.32 -31.66
CA LEU A 16 4.62 25.63 -31.77
C LEU A 16 3.14 25.51 -31.37
N LEU A 17 2.70 26.23 -30.33
CA LEU A 17 1.73 27.34 -30.44
C LEU A 17 1.35 27.88 -29.05
N ALA A 18 1.35 29.22 -28.99
CA ALA A 18 0.98 30.06 -27.88
C ALA A 18 -0.54 30.40 -27.88
N GLY A 19 -1.07 30.84 -26.72
CA GLY A 19 -2.36 31.54 -26.59
C GLY A 19 -2.94 31.39 -25.17
N CYS A 20 -2.74 32.37 -24.27
CA CYS A 20 -3.68 33.44 -23.85
C CYS A 20 -4.90 32.93 -23.05
N GLN A 21 -4.93 33.09 -21.71
CA GLN A 21 -5.40 34.26 -20.91
C GLN A 21 -6.92 34.28 -20.62
N GLY A 22 -7.25 34.56 -19.36
CA GLY A 22 -8.59 34.73 -18.77
C GLY A 22 -8.60 34.10 -17.37
N THR A 23 -8.16 34.75 -16.30
CA THR A 23 -8.75 35.88 -15.56
C THR A 23 -10.18 35.59 -15.10
N ASP A 24 -10.33 35.08 -13.88
CA ASP A 24 -11.53 35.28 -13.04
C ASP A 24 -11.19 34.98 -11.56
N GLU A 25 -10.89 36.03 -10.80
CA GLU A 25 -11.26 36.22 -9.39
C GLU A 25 -12.01 37.58 -9.37
N PRO A 26 -13.07 37.82 -8.58
CA PRO A 26 -13.15 37.44 -7.16
C PRO A 26 -14.56 37.01 -6.68
N SER A 27 -14.66 36.39 -5.48
CA SER A 27 -15.84 36.61 -4.62
C SER A 27 -15.50 36.39 -3.16
N ALA A 28 -15.59 37.47 -2.40
CA ALA A 28 -15.36 37.51 -0.96
C ALA A 28 -16.62 37.19 -0.14
N ALA A 29 -16.37 36.67 1.07
CA ALA A 29 -17.13 36.80 2.33
C ALA A 29 -18.45 35.99 2.48
N PRO A 30 -18.83 35.53 3.71
CA PRO A 30 -18.51 36.16 4.99
C PRO A 30 -17.93 35.26 6.10
N SER A 31 -17.17 35.92 6.97
CA SER A 31 -16.76 35.47 8.30
C SER A 31 -17.95 35.57 9.28
N ALA A 32 -18.19 34.52 10.06
CA ALA A 32 -19.05 34.59 11.24
C ALA A 32 -18.18 34.57 12.49
N ASN A 33 -17.97 35.75 13.08
CA ASN A 33 -17.53 35.90 14.46
C ASN A 33 -18.71 35.53 15.38
N THR A 34 -18.49 34.61 16.30
CA THR A 34 -19.35 34.45 17.49
C THR A 34 -18.49 34.60 18.72
N THR A 35 -18.81 35.58 19.56
CA THR A 35 -18.22 35.83 20.87
C THR A 35 -19.34 36.24 21.82
N VAL A 36 -19.09 36.06 23.12
CA VAL A 36 -19.90 36.39 24.31
C VAL A 36 -20.73 35.19 24.82
N GLY A 37 -20.63 34.76 26.09
CA GLY A 37 -20.00 35.40 27.24
C GLY A 37 -19.88 34.47 28.47
N PRO A 38 -19.37 35.00 29.60
CA PRO A 38 -19.08 34.24 30.81
C PRO A 38 -20.31 34.13 31.71
N ALA A 39 -20.49 32.96 32.33
CA ALA A 39 -21.41 32.76 33.44
C ALA A 39 -20.67 32.12 34.62
N ALA A 40 -20.99 32.62 35.81
CA ALA A 40 -20.25 32.48 37.05
C ALA A 40 -20.49 31.13 37.78
N THR A 41 -19.51 30.85 38.64
CA THR A 41 -19.46 30.00 39.84
C THR A 41 -20.77 29.55 40.49
N THR A 42 -20.87 28.27 40.90
CA THR A 42 -20.69 27.83 42.31
C THR A 42 -20.76 26.30 42.46
N THR A 43 -19.75 25.74 43.17
CA THR A 43 -19.78 24.71 44.22
C THR A 43 -20.57 23.39 43.98
N THR A 44 -19.88 22.24 44.01
CA THR A 44 -20.02 21.22 45.07
C THR A 44 -18.93 20.16 44.94
N GLU A 45 -18.21 20.02 46.04
CA GLU A 45 -17.20 19.04 46.42
C GLU A 45 -17.78 17.62 46.50
N ALA A 46 -17.21 16.69 45.74
CA ALA A 46 -17.28 15.26 46.00
C ALA A 46 -15.96 14.64 45.56
N SER A 47 -15.12 14.30 46.53
CA SER A 47 -13.83 13.63 46.36
C SER A 47 -14.05 12.21 45.81
N PRO A 48 -13.62 11.88 44.58
CA PRO A 48 -13.57 10.51 44.14
C PRO A 48 -12.23 9.93 44.60
N GLN A 49 -12.32 9.01 45.57
CA GLN A 49 -11.29 8.06 45.93
C GLN A 49 -10.55 7.56 44.67
N PRO A 50 -9.21 7.58 44.62
CA PRO A 50 -8.46 6.99 43.52
C PRO A 50 -8.66 5.47 43.59
N SER A 51 -9.68 4.99 42.88
CA SER A 51 -9.78 3.58 42.55
C SER A 51 -8.69 3.34 41.52
N THR A 52 -7.57 2.80 41.98
CA THR A 52 -6.53 2.16 41.16
C THR A 52 -7.17 0.92 40.51
N ALA A 53 -8.09 1.16 39.57
CA ALA A 53 -8.40 0.19 38.56
C ALA A 53 -7.10 -0.02 37.80
N ALA A 54 -6.41 -1.11 38.10
CA ALA A 54 -5.37 -1.61 37.25
C ALA A 54 -6.01 -1.78 35.87
N THR A 55 -5.76 -0.84 34.98
CA THR A 55 -5.97 -1.02 33.55
C THR A 55 -5.06 -2.19 33.22
N THR A 56 -5.61 -3.40 33.21
CA THR A 56 -5.00 -4.53 32.55
C THR A 56 -4.93 -4.12 31.10
N THR A 57 -3.81 -3.49 30.74
CA THR A 57 -3.44 -3.21 29.37
C THR A 57 -3.58 -4.55 28.67
N ALA A 58 -4.62 -4.71 27.86
CA ALA A 58 -4.83 -5.91 27.09
C ALA A 58 -3.52 -6.16 26.36
N ALA A 59 -2.81 -7.20 26.77
CA ALA A 59 -1.51 -7.52 26.21
C ALA A 59 -1.73 -7.65 24.71
N CYS A 60 -1.08 -6.78 23.95
CA CYS A 60 -1.23 -6.76 22.52
C CYS A 60 -0.76 -8.12 22.00
N ALA A 61 -1.72 -8.93 21.56
CA ALA A 61 -1.51 -10.32 21.20
C ALA A 61 -1.19 -10.45 19.70
N MET A 62 -0.26 -9.63 19.19
CA MET A 62 0.36 -9.96 17.91
C MET A 62 1.40 -11.02 18.20
N THR A 63 1.18 -12.24 17.72
CA THR A 63 2.20 -13.28 17.68
C THR A 63 2.57 -13.50 16.23
N GLY A 64 3.76 -13.04 15.85
CA GLY A 64 4.25 -13.15 14.48
C GLY A 64 5.75 -13.33 14.42
N THR A 65 6.25 -13.56 13.21
CA THR A 65 7.67 -13.72 12.94
C THR A 65 8.08 -12.84 11.76
N VAL A 66 9.33 -12.42 11.75
CA VAL A 66 9.93 -11.70 10.63
C VAL A 66 11.23 -12.37 10.24
N THR A 67 11.42 -12.61 8.94
CA THR A 67 12.63 -13.22 8.38
C THR A 67 13.34 -12.26 7.43
N GLY A 68 14.66 -12.15 7.59
CA GLY A 68 15.53 -11.31 6.75
C GLY A 68 15.48 -9.80 7.08
N GLY A 69 16.37 -9.07 6.43
CA GLY A 69 16.57 -7.62 6.66
C GLY A 69 17.52 -7.30 7.79
N ASP A 70 17.69 -6.00 8.00
CA ASP A 70 18.65 -5.41 8.93
C ASP A 70 18.20 -4.00 9.33
N GLY A 71 19.02 -3.32 10.14
CA GLY A 71 18.85 -1.92 10.47
C GLY A 71 17.56 -1.58 11.23
N THR A 72 17.14 -0.33 11.08
CA THR A 72 15.99 0.26 11.78
C THR A 72 14.68 -0.41 11.39
N ALA A 73 14.53 -0.80 10.11
CA ALA A 73 13.31 -1.44 9.62
C ALA A 73 13.09 -2.83 10.26
N LEU A 74 14.14 -3.65 10.41
CA LEU A 74 14.02 -4.92 11.11
C LEU A 74 13.73 -4.73 12.61
N GLN A 75 14.37 -3.74 13.25
CA GLN A 75 14.08 -3.42 14.66
C GLN A 75 12.61 -3.03 14.84
N PHE A 76 12.06 -2.26 13.90
CA PHE A 76 10.65 -1.91 13.87
C PHE A 76 9.77 -3.15 13.72
N MET A 77 10.06 -4.04 12.76
CA MET A 77 9.26 -5.25 12.56
C MET A 77 9.23 -6.12 13.83
N LYS A 78 10.38 -6.30 14.48
CA LYS A 78 10.44 -7.05 15.75
C LYS A 78 9.60 -6.38 16.83
N ALA A 79 9.75 -5.07 17.02
CA ALA A 79 8.98 -4.31 18.02
C ALA A 79 7.48 -4.32 17.73
N TRP A 80 7.08 -4.22 16.46
CA TRP A 80 5.68 -4.26 16.04
C TRP A 80 5.05 -5.62 16.31
N LEU A 81 5.75 -6.70 15.94
CA LEU A 81 5.29 -8.08 16.13
C LEU A 81 5.31 -8.55 17.58
N THR A 82 6.04 -7.89 18.48
CA THR A 82 5.99 -8.14 19.94
C THR A 82 5.23 -7.06 20.70
N CYS A 83 4.60 -6.12 19.99
CA CYS A 83 3.90 -4.98 20.56
C CYS A 83 4.70 -4.14 21.55
N ASP A 84 6.01 -4.01 21.34
CA ASP A 84 6.90 -3.15 22.15
C ASP A 84 6.66 -1.68 21.79
N THR A 85 5.64 -1.09 22.41
CA THR A 85 5.22 0.29 22.15
C THR A 85 6.32 1.32 22.47
N THR A 86 7.17 1.04 23.45
CA THR A 86 8.30 1.91 23.81
C THR A 86 9.33 1.93 22.69
N LYS A 87 9.73 0.75 22.20
CA LYS A 87 10.67 0.65 21.09
C LYS A 87 10.07 1.23 19.80
N LEU A 88 8.79 1.00 19.52
CA LEU A 88 8.11 1.61 18.37
C LEU A 88 8.16 3.13 18.41
N LYS A 89 7.83 3.76 19.55
CA LYS A 89 7.89 5.22 19.71
C LYS A 89 9.30 5.76 19.49
N ASN A 90 10.33 5.08 20.00
CA ASN A 90 11.72 5.50 19.78
C ASN A 90 12.18 5.35 18.31
N LEU A 91 11.63 4.38 17.57
CA LEU A 91 12.02 4.16 16.17
C LEU A 91 11.26 5.05 15.18
N THR A 92 10.08 5.55 15.56
CA THR A 92 9.13 6.22 14.66
C THR A 92 8.92 7.68 15.04
N THR A 93 8.71 8.54 14.05
CA THR A 93 8.10 9.86 14.30
C THR A 93 6.66 9.70 14.81
N ASP A 94 6.10 10.71 15.47
CA ASP A 94 4.70 10.68 15.95
C ASP A 94 3.68 10.39 14.83
N ALA A 95 3.92 10.94 13.65
CA ALA A 95 3.09 10.71 12.47
C ALA A 95 3.15 9.24 12.02
N ALA A 96 4.34 8.65 11.95
CA ALA A 96 4.53 7.24 11.61
C ALA A 96 3.94 6.32 12.70
N TYR A 97 4.13 6.64 13.98
CA TYR A 97 3.52 5.89 15.08
C TYR A 97 1.99 5.87 14.97
N THR A 98 1.37 6.99 14.59
CA THR A 98 -0.07 7.08 14.33
C THR A 98 -0.52 6.18 13.16
N GLN A 99 0.32 6.02 12.12
CA GLN A 99 0.02 5.08 11.05
C GLN A 99 0.07 3.63 11.54
N VAL A 100 1.06 3.30 12.37
CA VAL A 100 1.22 1.96 12.97
C VAL A 100 0.02 1.58 13.82
N THR A 101 -0.48 2.49 14.65
CA THR A 101 -1.67 2.24 15.48
C THR A 101 -2.94 2.07 14.66
N LYS A 102 -3.06 2.76 13.51
CA LYS A 102 -4.18 2.60 12.58
C LYS A 102 -4.17 1.27 11.83
N ILE A 103 -3.00 0.68 11.59
CA ILE A 103 -2.89 -0.67 11.03
C ILE A 103 -3.52 -1.70 11.99
N GLY A 104 -3.37 -1.48 13.30
CA GLY A 104 -3.97 -2.31 14.35
C GLY A 104 -3.36 -3.70 14.45
N THR A 105 -4.11 -4.64 15.03
CA THR A 105 -3.92 -6.11 14.99
C THR A 105 -4.81 -6.66 13.87
N PRO A 106 -4.43 -6.51 12.60
CA PRO A 106 -5.30 -6.92 11.52
C PRO A 106 -5.39 -8.46 11.47
N LYS A 107 -6.46 -9.00 10.88
CA LYS A 107 -6.61 -10.44 10.57
C LYS A 107 -5.66 -10.84 9.42
N LEU A 108 -4.39 -10.50 9.55
CA LEU A 108 -3.36 -10.80 8.58
C LEU A 108 -2.60 -12.05 9.01
N ASP A 109 -1.97 -12.67 8.03
CA ASP A 109 -0.83 -13.51 8.30
C ASP A 109 0.29 -12.66 8.92
N MET A 110 0.71 -13.04 10.13
CA MET A 110 1.74 -12.35 10.90
C MET A 110 3.15 -12.91 10.64
N THR A 111 3.32 -13.67 9.55
CA THR A 111 4.61 -14.20 9.11
C THR A 111 5.16 -13.32 7.99
N TRP A 112 6.13 -12.48 8.31
CA TRP A 112 6.67 -11.49 7.38
C TRP A 112 8.06 -11.91 6.88
N THR A 113 8.35 -11.63 5.62
CA THR A 113 9.69 -11.82 5.02
C THR A 113 10.10 -10.52 4.35
N LYS A 114 11.36 -10.11 4.47
CA LYS A 114 11.87 -8.97 3.68
C LYS A 114 11.73 -9.26 2.19
N ALA A 115 11.02 -8.40 1.47
CA ALA A 115 10.92 -8.44 0.01
C ALA A 115 12.05 -7.61 -0.63
N THR A 116 12.10 -6.30 -0.36
CA THR A 116 13.11 -5.38 -0.91
C THR A 116 13.45 -4.28 0.10
N CYS A 117 14.60 -3.64 -0.09
CA CYS A 117 14.94 -2.35 0.52
C CYS A 117 15.61 -1.49 -0.54
N ASP A 118 14.95 -0.43 -0.97
CA ASP A 118 15.42 0.44 -2.03
C ASP A 118 15.79 1.81 -1.46
N GLY A 119 17.01 2.25 -1.75
CA GLY A 119 17.52 3.55 -1.35
C GLY A 119 17.07 4.64 -2.32
N ALA A 120 16.50 5.71 -1.78
CA ALA A 120 16.21 6.96 -2.47
C ALA A 120 17.01 8.11 -1.84
N ALA A 121 17.06 9.28 -2.49
CA ALA A 121 17.77 10.44 -1.96
C ALA A 121 17.24 10.82 -0.56
N GLY A 122 18.05 10.54 0.47
CA GLY A 122 17.76 10.84 1.89
C GLY A 122 16.87 9.83 2.62
N ALA A 123 16.38 8.77 1.98
CA ALA A 123 15.53 7.78 2.63
C ALA A 123 15.72 6.36 2.06
N THR A 124 15.34 5.35 2.82
CA THR A 124 15.28 3.96 2.40
C THR A 124 13.86 3.44 2.59
N TYR A 125 13.33 2.75 1.58
CA TYR A 125 12.03 2.10 1.62
C TYR A 125 12.22 0.59 1.72
N CYS A 126 11.89 0.02 2.88
CA CYS A 126 11.93 -1.43 3.08
C CYS A 126 10.52 -2.00 3.03
N THR A 127 10.32 -3.00 2.19
CA THR A 127 9.06 -3.74 2.07
C THR A 127 9.21 -5.10 2.71
N TYR A 128 8.33 -5.41 3.66
CA TYR A 128 8.14 -6.74 4.21
C TYR A 128 6.83 -7.32 3.68
N ARG A 129 6.85 -8.56 3.23
CA ARG A 129 5.70 -9.24 2.61
C ARG A 129 5.28 -10.44 3.43
N ASN A 130 3.97 -10.61 3.64
CA ASN A 130 3.44 -11.81 4.31
C ASN A 130 3.02 -12.91 3.31
N LYS A 131 2.59 -14.08 3.81
CA LYS A 131 2.22 -15.22 2.95
C LYS A 131 1.01 -14.96 2.05
N LEU A 132 0.15 -14.01 2.41
CA LEU A 132 -1.01 -13.61 1.60
C LEU A 132 -0.65 -12.50 0.59
N GLY A 133 0.59 -12.03 0.59
CA GLY A 133 1.08 -10.98 -0.29
C GLY A 133 0.71 -9.56 0.14
N SER A 134 0.33 -9.35 1.39
CA SER A 134 0.25 -8.00 1.96
C SER A 134 1.66 -7.47 2.18
N ASP A 135 1.87 -6.20 1.85
CA ASP A 135 3.14 -5.51 1.95
C ASP A 135 3.10 -4.45 3.04
N LEU A 136 4.06 -4.53 3.97
CA LEU A 136 4.33 -3.49 4.94
C LEU A 136 5.55 -2.70 4.47
N ILE A 137 5.32 -1.44 4.13
CA ILE A 137 6.31 -0.55 3.54
C ILE A 137 6.74 0.45 4.60
N ILE A 138 8.04 0.45 4.91
CA ILE A 138 8.64 1.26 5.97
C ILE A 138 9.60 2.24 5.31
N ARG A 139 9.35 3.54 5.49
CA ARG A 139 10.24 4.61 5.06
C ARG A 139 11.12 5.07 6.21
N THR A 140 12.42 4.91 6.06
CA THR A 140 13.44 5.34 7.03
C THR A 140 14.24 6.49 6.45
N ARG A 141 14.46 7.57 7.21
CA ARG A 141 15.43 8.61 6.83
C ARG A 141 16.85 8.12 7.05
N ASN A 142 17.74 8.41 6.10
CA ASN A 142 19.12 7.92 6.16
C ASN A 142 20.02 8.77 7.09
N ASP A 143 19.63 10.00 7.38
CA ASP A 143 20.38 10.97 8.21
C ASP A 143 20.00 10.91 9.70
N ALA A 144 18.95 10.16 10.05
CA ALA A 144 18.42 10.10 11.40
C ALA A 144 18.85 8.82 12.11
N THR A 145 19.38 8.98 13.33
CA THR A 145 19.72 7.86 14.23
C THR A 145 18.60 7.56 15.23
N ASP A 146 17.70 8.51 15.45
CA ASP A 146 16.55 8.41 16.33
C ASP A 146 15.27 8.84 15.60
N HIS A 147 14.13 8.20 15.90
CA HIS A 147 12.85 8.44 15.24
C HIS A 147 12.97 8.44 13.70
N ALA A 148 13.83 7.56 13.17
CA ALA A 148 14.22 7.58 11.77
C ALA A 148 13.09 7.12 10.84
N ILE A 149 12.11 6.36 11.34
CA ILE A 149 10.96 5.91 10.55
C ILE A 149 9.94 7.04 10.46
N THR A 150 9.71 7.49 9.24
CA THR A 150 8.84 8.63 8.92
C THR A 150 7.52 8.23 8.28
N GLU A 151 7.43 6.99 7.79
CA GLU A 151 6.20 6.44 7.23
C GLU A 151 6.16 4.93 7.44
N VAL A 152 4.99 4.42 7.78
CA VAL A 152 4.65 3.00 7.77
C VAL A 152 3.32 2.84 7.06
N ARG A 153 3.30 2.10 5.96
CA ARG A 153 2.10 1.85 5.17
C ARG A 153 1.87 0.36 5.04
N LEU A 154 0.64 -0.07 5.31
CA LEU A 154 0.19 -1.41 4.98
C LEU A 154 -0.59 -1.35 3.66
N ASP A 155 -0.08 -2.07 2.67
CA ASP A 155 -0.80 -2.42 1.46
C ASP A 155 -1.30 -3.87 1.61
N ALA A 156 -2.54 -4.00 2.09
CA ALA A 156 -3.13 -5.30 2.38
C ALA A 156 -3.68 -5.95 1.12
N THR A 157 -3.57 -7.28 1.03
CA THR A 157 -4.29 -8.03 -0.01
C THR A 157 -5.79 -7.94 0.26
N VAL A 158 -6.54 -7.32 -0.65
CA VAL A 158 -7.99 -7.14 -0.52
C VAL A 158 -8.75 -7.98 -1.54
N TYR A 159 -9.73 -8.77 -1.06
CA TYR A 159 -10.66 -9.48 -1.92
C TYR A 159 -11.88 -8.60 -2.21
N TYR A 160 -11.80 -7.79 -3.27
CA TYR A 160 -12.89 -6.88 -3.62
C TYR A 160 -14.16 -7.62 -4.05
N THR A 161 -15.32 -7.06 -3.74
CA THR A 161 -16.62 -7.50 -4.29
C THR A 161 -16.91 -6.90 -5.67
N ASP A 162 -16.11 -5.93 -6.09
CA ASP A 162 -16.15 -5.29 -7.40
C ASP A 162 -15.13 -5.95 -8.33
N ALA A 163 -15.56 -6.35 -9.53
CA ALA A 163 -14.73 -7.14 -10.44
C ALA A 163 -13.56 -6.33 -11.02
N GLU A 164 -13.75 -5.04 -11.30
CA GLU A 164 -12.69 -4.19 -11.85
C GLU A 164 -11.60 -3.98 -10.80
N LYS A 165 -11.98 -3.63 -9.56
CA LYS A 165 -11.03 -3.51 -8.45
C LYS A 165 -10.29 -4.80 -8.16
N TYR A 166 -10.97 -5.95 -8.25
CA TYR A 166 -10.32 -7.25 -8.08
C TYR A 166 -9.30 -7.54 -9.20
N ALA A 167 -9.63 -7.22 -10.45
CA ALA A 167 -8.71 -7.36 -11.58
C ALA A 167 -7.50 -6.42 -11.44
N ARG A 168 -7.70 -5.18 -10.98
CA ARG A 168 -6.63 -4.22 -10.68
C ARG A 168 -5.71 -4.73 -9.57
N GLU A 169 -6.27 -5.22 -8.47
CA GLU A 169 -5.49 -5.82 -7.38
C GLU A 169 -4.58 -6.97 -7.87
N TYR A 170 -5.09 -7.80 -8.80
CA TYR A 170 -4.32 -8.87 -9.42
C TYR A 170 -3.20 -8.35 -10.34
N LEU A 171 -3.50 -7.35 -11.17
CA LEU A 171 -2.53 -6.74 -12.08
C LEU A 171 -1.44 -5.98 -11.33
N ASP A 172 -1.80 -5.26 -10.27
CA ASP A 172 -0.85 -4.57 -9.40
C ASP A 172 0.05 -5.59 -8.69
N ALA A 173 -0.48 -6.75 -8.30
CA ALA A 173 0.33 -7.85 -7.78
C ALA A 173 1.32 -8.38 -8.82
N PHE A 174 0.89 -8.54 -10.08
CA PHE A 174 1.74 -8.98 -11.18
C PHE A 174 2.88 -7.98 -11.46
N VAL A 175 2.56 -6.70 -11.63
CA VAL A 175 3.51 -5.60 -11.86
C VAL A 175 4.55 -5.49 -10.74
N ASN A 176 4.14 -5.67 -9.49
CA ASN A 176 5.04 -5.60 -8.33
C ASN A 176 5.75 -6.92 -8.01
N HIS A 177 5.71 -7.90 -8.93
CA HIS A 177 6.24 -9.25 -8.75
C HIS A 177 5.80 -9.90 -7.42
N ASN A 178 4.57 -9.61 -6.99
CA ASN A 178 3.97 -10.09 -5.75
C ASN A 178 3.26 -11.42 -5.97
N LYS A 179 4.05 -12.47 -6.20
CA LYS A 179 3.56 -13.85 -6.39
C LYS A 179 2.62 -14.32 -5.28
N PRO A 180 2.90 -14.07 -3.98
CA PRO A 180 1.97 -14.47 -2.92
C PRO A 180 0.58 -13.81 -3.05
N ARG A 181 0.51 -12.52 -3.44
CA ARG A 181 -0.76 -11.83 -3.68
C ARG A 181 -1.46 -12.38 -4.91
N MET A 182 -0.74 -12.64 -6.00
CA MET A 182 -1.31 -13.31 -7.18
C MET A 182 -1.91 -14.67 -6.78
N LEU A 183 -1.20 -15.50 -6.00
CA LEU A 183 -1.68 -16.79 -5.51
C LEU A 183 -2.91 -16.68 -4.59
N ALA A 184 -2.99 -15.63 -3.77
CA ALA A 184 -4.16 -15.37 -2.93
C ALA A 184 -5.39 -15.01 -3.79
N LEU A 185 -5.17 -14.31 -4.91
CA LEU A 185 -6.24 -13.80 -5.77
C LEU A 185 -6.64 -14.75 -6.92
N SER A 186 -5.75 -15.66 -7.33
CA SER A 186 -5.94 -16.70 -8.38
C SER A 186 -5.56 -18.09 -7.87
N SER A 187 -5.20 -19.05 -8.73
CA SER A 187 -4.63 -20.34 -8.32
C SER A 187 -3.14 -20.46 -8.66
N GLN A 188 -2.48 -21.50 -8.14
CA GLN A 188 -1.11 -21.88 -8.53
C GLN A 188 -1.00 -22.09 -10.05
N SER A 189 -1.96 -22.78 -10.67
CA SER A 189 -1.97 -23.02 -12.10
C SER A 189 -2.04 -21.74 -12.94
N VAL A 190 -2.73 -20.70 -12.45
CA VAL A 190 -2.77 -19.40 -13.11
C VAL A 190 -1.41 -18.71 -12.99
N VAL A 191 -0.82 -18.69 -11.79
CA VAL A 191 0.50 -18.06 -11.58
C VAL A 191 1.61 -18.75 -12.37
N ASP A 192 1.61 -20.08 -12.42
CA ASP A 192 2.61 -20.86 -13.17
C ASP A 192 2.47 -20.69 -14.69
N SER A 193 1.28 -20.31 -15.18
CA SER A 193 1.07 -20.00 -16.60
C SER A 193 1.71 -18.67 -17.04
N VAL A 194 2.09 -17.83 -16.08
CA VAL A 194 2.74 -16.54 -16.33
C VAL A 194 4.24 -16.75 -16.49
N VAL A 195 4.67 -16.90 -17.74
CA VAL A 195 6.09 -17.12 -18.09
C VAL A 195 6.84 -15.86 -18.47
N ALA A 196 6.13 -14.75 -18.67
CA ALA A 196 6.72 -13.47 -19.04
C ALA A 196 6.98 -12.58 -17.83
N ASP A 197 7.99 -11.73 -17.93
CA ASP A 197 8.26 -10.69 -16.94
C ASP A 197 7.13 -9.66 -16.93
N ALA A 198 6.88 -9.08 -15.77
CA ALA A 198 5.85 -8.07 -15.63
C ALA A 198 6.25 -6.78 -16.36
N PRO A 199 5.34 -6.17 -17.15
CA PRO A 199 5.60 -4.88 -17.76
C PRO A 199 5.77 -3.78 -16.68
N PRO A 200 6.40 -2.64 -17.03
CA PRO A 200 6.45 -1.48 -16.16
C PRO A 200 5.05 -1.05 -15.70
N ALA A 201 4.98 -0.43 -14.53
CA ALA A 201 3.72 0.04 -13.97
C ALA A 201 2.97 1.01 -14.90
N GLY A 202 1.63 0.94 -14.85
CA GLY A 202 0.72 1.78 -15.64
C GLY A 202 0.00 0.98 -16.73
N TYR A 203 -1.33 0.88 -16.59
CA TYR A 203 -2.20 0.22 -17.57
C TYR A 203 -3.60 0.82 -17.57
N THR A 204 -4.28 0.74 -18.72
CA THR A 204 -5.71 1.00 -18.84
C THR A 204 -6.46 -0.32 -18.86
N LEU A 205 -7.53 -0.42 -18.06
CA LEU A 205 -8.33 -1.64 -17.93
C LEU A 205 -9.69 -1.44 -18.61
N THR A 206 -10.06 -2.37 -19.50
CA THR A 206 -11.31 -2.32 -20.27
C THR A 206 -12.03 -3.67 -20.16
N LEU A 207 -13.35 -3.66 -19.91
CA LEU A 207 -14.19 -4.86 -19.93
C LEU A 207 -14.42 -5.30 -21.39
N THR A 208 -14.10 -6.56 -21.73
CA THR A 208 -14.12 -7.04 -23.12
C THR A 208 -15.19 -8.09 -23.43
N GLY A 209 -15.91 -8.63 -22.43
CA GLY A 209 -17.01 -9.56 -22.69
C GLY A 209 -17.78 -9.97 -21.45
N GLU A 210 -18.96 -10.56 -21.67
CA GLU A 210 -19.88 -11.18 -20.70
C GLU A 210 -20.23 -12.62 -21.19
N PRO A 211 -20.68 -13.57 -20.34
CA PRO A 211 -21.23 -13.45 -18.97
C PRO A 211 -20.19 -13.51 -17.84
N HIS A 212 -18.90 -13.57 -18.17
CA HIS A 212 -17.81 -13.55 -17.20
C HIS A 212 -17.10 -12.20 -17.23
N TRP A 213 -16.60 -11.71 -16.10
CA TRP A 213 -15.81 -10.49 -16.10
C TRP A 213 -14.44 -10.76 -16.71
N VAL A 214 -14.30 -10.44 -18.00
CA VAL A 214 -13.04 -10.53 -18.76
C VAL A 214 -12.54 -9.11 -18.98
N TYR A 215 -11.39 -8.79 -18.41
CA TYR A 215 -10.75 -7.49 -18.57
C TYR A 215 -9.52 -7.61 -19.45
N SER A 216 -9.35 -6.66 -20.37
CA SER A 216 -8.10 -6.41 -21.08
C SER A 216 -7.38 -5.24 -20.43
N ALA A 217 -6.14 -5.47 -20.01
CA ALA A 217 -5.21 -4.47 -19.52
C ALA A 217 -4.22 -4.13 -20.64
N GLN A 218 -4.24 -2.88 -21.09
CA GLN A 218 -3.23 -2.37 -22.02
C GLN A 218 -2.19 -1.58 -21.23
N PHE A 219 -0.94 -2.03 -21.23
CA PHE A 219 0.14 -1.36 -20.53
C PHE A 219 0.59 -0.11 -21.29
N THR A 220 0.61 1.04 -20.62
CA THR A 220 0.81 2.33 -21.29
C THR A 220 2.23 2.51 -21.84
N THR A 221 3.20 1.86 -21.21
CA THR A 221 4.62 2.00 -21.55
C THR A 221 5.03 1.07 -22.68
N THR A 222 4.53 -0.17 -22.69
CA THR A 222 4.93 -1.21 -23.66
C THR A 222 3.91 -1.41 -24.77
N GLY A 223 2.65 -1.01 -24.55
CA GLY A 223 1.54 -1.30 -25.45
C GLY A 223 1.02 -2.74 -25.35
N GLU A 224 1.63 -3.60 -24.51
CA GLU A 224 1.24 -4.99 -24.36
C GLU A 224 -0.18 -5.15 -23.80
N TYR A 225 -0.87 -6.19 -24.25
CA TYR A 225 -2.20 -6.53 -23.79
C TYR A 225 -2.18 -7.79 -22.92
N TRP A 226 -2.79 -7.68 -21.75
CA TRP A 226 -2.95 -8.77 -20.81
C TRP A 226 -4.42 -8.99 -20.51
N ILE A 227 -4.85 -10.24 -20.40
CA ILE A 227 -6.24 -10.59 -20.11
C ILE A 227 -6.33 -11.15 -18.70
N VAL A 228 -7.22 -10.59 -17.90
CA VAL A 228 -7.61 -11.12 -16.58
C VAL A 228 -9.04 -11.65 -16.69
N THR A 229 -9.25 -12.93 -16.38
CA THR A 229 -10.58 -13.55 -16.38
C THR A 229 -10.99 -13.91 -14.97
N ILE A 230 -12.13 -13.37 -14.52
CA ILE A 230 -12.75 -13.66 -13.22
C ILE A 230 -14.04 -14.45 -13.46
N ARG A 231 -14.12 -15.64 -12.87
CA ARG A 231 -15.31 -16.52 -12.96
C ARG A 231 -15.84 -16.96 -11.60
N ASN A 232 -14.98 -16.93 -10.59
CA ASN A 232 -15.32 -17.35 -9.24
C ASN A 232 -15.98 -16.21 -8.45
N PRO A 233 -16.69 -16.50 -7.35
CA PRO A 233 -17.36 -15.48 -6.55
C PRO A 233 -16.39 -14.40 -6.03
N LEU A 234 -16.76 -13.14 -6.23
CA LEU A 234 -16.04 -11.97 -5.71
C LEU A 234 -16.13 -11.89 -4.17
N GLY A 235 -15.28 -11.07 -3.56
CA GLY A 235 -15.19 -10.95 -2.10
C GLY A 235 -14.45 -12.10 -1.40
N LYS A 236 -13.86 -13.02 -2.18
CA LYS A 236 -13.14 -14.21 -1.69
C LYS A 236 -11.84 -14.39 -2.44
N ALA A 237 -10.95 -15.22 -1.89
CA ALA A 237 -9.73 -15.67 -2.55
C ALA A 237 -10.02 -16.43 -3.86
N HIS A 238 -9.02 -16.48 -4.72
CA HIS A 238 -9.02 -17.30 -5.94
C HIS A 238 -10.13 -16.95 -6.97
N ALA A 239 -10.58 -15.68 -7.01
CA ALA A 239 -11.60 -15.25 -7.96
C ALA A 239 -11.11 -15.27 -9.44
N VAL A 240 -9.81 -14.99 -9.65
CA VAL A 240 -9.17 -14.99 -10.97
C VAL A 240 -8.88 -16.43 -11.42
N THR A 241 -9.42 -16.81 -12.58
CA THR A 241 -9.35 -18.19 -13.10
C THR A 241 -8.46 -18.33 -14.33
N ALA A 242 -8.11 -17.24 -15.00
CA ALA A 242 -7.12 -17.23 -16.07
C ALA A 242 -6.45 -15.87 -16.16
N PHE A 243 -5.17 -15.86 -16.51
CA PHE A 243 -4.37 -14.67 -16.73
C PHE A 243 -3.30 -14.96 -17.78
N GLY A 244 -3.06 -14.04 -18.71
CA GLY A 244 -2.02 -14.22 -19.71
C GLY A 244 -1.91 -13.03 -20.67
N ASN A 245 -0.79 -12.97 -21.39
CA ASN A 245 -0.56 -12.01 -22.46
C ASN A 245 -1.38 -12.42 -23.70
N ALA A 246 -1.98 -11.45 -24.38
CA ALA A 246 -2.88 -11.65 -25.51
C ALA A 246 -2.26 -11.35 -26.89
N GLY A 247 -0.99 -10.97 -26.95
CA GLY A 247 -0.28 -10.62 -28.19
C GLY A 247 0.76 -9.53 -27.98
#